data_AF-A0A814Y8F1-F1
#
_entry.id   AF-A0A814Y8F1-F1
#
_cell.length_a   1.000
_cell.length_b   1.000
_cell.length_c   1.000
_cell.angle_alpha   90.00
_cell.angle_beta   90.00
_cell.angle_gamma   90.00
#
_symmetry.space_group_name_H-M   'P 1'
#
loop_
_entity.id
_entity.type
_entity.pdbx_description
1 polymer ?
#
loop_
_entity_poly.entity_id
_entity_poly.type
_entity_poly.pdbx_seq_one_letter_code
_entity_poly.pdbx_strand_id
1 'polypeptide(L)'
;MPVQTRCQWIQDPPCTKSGQVVCEGCSRKHCAQHHCSHRQELEAKLDELLRNNETVLDQAQAANPKDSALQQIDEYEAQMIAKIRETADNARQKVRRIIEDGKNDVKKELQEIRNGMLEKKQNDDYFENDLKAIENKMNDVQKNAARQQQIKVILQPIQQWDHLIQIEKPVSIRRGRKRFD
;
A
#
# COMPACT_ATOMS: atom_id res chain seq x y z
N MET A 1 31.79 43.18 -10.34
CA MET A 1 32.94 42.33 -9.93
C MET A 1 32.96 41.12 -10.86
N PRO A 2 33.99 40.94 -11.71
CA PRO A 2 33.97 39.84 -12.67
C PRO A 2 34.31 38.54 -11.95
N VAL A 3 33.44 37.54 -12.10
CA VAL A 3 33.67 36.19 -11.59
C VAL A 3 34.74 35.56 -12.48
N GLN A 4 35.99 35.59 -12.03
CA GLN A 4 37.08 34.86 -12.69
C GLN A 4 36.85 33.36 -12.52
N THR A 5 36.09 32.77 -13.42
CA THR A 5 36.01 31.31 -13.58
C THR A 5 37.26 30.87 -14.31
N ARG A 6 38.36 30.72 -13.56
CA ARG A 6 39.62 30.16 -14.08
C ARG A 6 39.30 28.80 -14.69
N CYS A 7 39.56 28.59 -15.99
CA CYS A 7 39.51 27.24 -16.58
C CYS A 7 40.55 26.38 -15.85
N GLN A 8 40.11 25.61 -14.85
CA GLN A 8 40.99 24.86 -13.93
C GLN A 8 41.46 23.53 -14.55
N TRP A 9 40.84 23.10 -15.65
CA TRP A 9 41.07 21.82 -16.31
C TRP A 9 41.84 21.93 -17.64
N ILE A 10 42.17 23.14 -18.09
CA ILE A 10 42.95 23.39 -19.32
C ILE A 10 44.38 23.80 -18.93
N GLN A 11 45.36 23.01 -19.36
CA GLN A 11 46.79 23.24 -19.11
C GLN A 11 47.49 23.75 -20.37
N ASP A 12 47.30 25.03 -20.67
CA ASP A 12 48.05 25.66 -21.76
C ASP A 12 49.49 25.99 -21.31
N PRO A 13 50.54 25.56 -22.03
CA PRO A 13 51.90 25.96 -21.73
C PRO A 13 52.12 27.46 -21.97
N PRO A 14 52.92 28.17 -21.14
CA PRO A 14 53.18 29.59 -21.34
C PRO A 14 53.95 29.82 -22.64
N CYS A 15 53.43 30.72 -23.49
CA CYS A 15 54.02 31.05 -24.79
C CYS A 15 54.56 32.49 -24.82
N THR A 16 55.78 32.67 -25.32
CA THR A 16 56.48 33.97 -25.41
C THR A 16 56.36 34.66 -26.77
N LYS A 17 55.54 34.15 -27.69
CA LYS A 17 55.34 34.74 -29.03
C LYS A 17 54.53 36.04 -28.97
N SER A 18 54.86 37.00 -29.85
CA SER A 18 54.16 38.28 -30.02
C SER A 18 52.80 38.11 -30.69
N GLY A 19 51.84 38.98 -30.36
CA GLY A 19 50.43 38.86 -30.76
C GLY A 19 49.65 37.98 -29.79
N GLN A 20 49.24 38.57 -28.66
CA GLN A 20 48.48 37.89 -27.61
C GLN A 20 47.00 38.24 -27.70
N VAL A 21 46.15 37.21 -27.71
CA VAL A 21 44.70 37.30 -27.60
C VAL A 21 44.30 36.89 -26.19
N VAL A 22 43.41 37.66 -25.57
CA VAL A 22 42.89 37.36 -24.23
C VAL A 22 41.58 36.59 -24.38
N CYS A 23 41.49 35.41 -23.76
CA CYS A 23 40.21 34.72 -23.64
C CYS A 23 39.38 35.40 -22.54
N GLU A 24 38.22 35.95 -22.88
CA GLU A 24 37.35 36.63 -21.90
C GLU A 24 36.87 35.68 -20.80
N GLY A 25 36.60 34.42 -21.14
CA GLY A 25 36.08 33.43 -20.20
C GLY A 25 37.06 33.06 -19.07
N CYS A 26 38.34 32.87 -19.39
CA CYS A 26 39.36 32.47 -18.42
C CYS A 26 40.38 33.55 -18.07
N SER A 27 40.32 34.71 -18.74
CA SER A 27 41.24 35.85 -18.62
C SER A 27 42.71 35.53 -18.91
N ARG A 28 43.02 34.38 -19.54
CA ARG A 28 44.39 34.00 -19.92
C ARG A 28 44.75 34.60 -21.28
N LYS A 29 46.04 34.90 -21.44
CA LYS A 29 46.61 35.40 -22.70
C LYS A 29 47.22 34.23 -23.48
N HIS A 30 46.82 34.09 -24.74
CA HIS A 30 47.32 33.06 -25.64
C HIS A 30 47.87 33.72 -26.90
N CYS A 31 48.93 33.19 -27.50
CA CYS A 31 49.23 33.57 -28.88
C CYS A 31 48.16 32.97 -29.82
N ALA A 32 48.07 33.46 -31.06
CA ALA A 32 47.03 33.01 -32.00
C ALA A 32 46.90 31.48 -32.11
N GLN A 33 48.03 30.74 -32.13
CA GLN A 33 48.03 29.28 -32.22
C GLN A 33 47.49 28.62 -30.94
N HIS A 34 47.95 29.05 -29.76
CA HIS A 34 47.46 28.53 -28.48
C HIS A 34 45.99 28.92 -28.21
N HIS A 35 45.53 30.05 -28.76
CA HIS A 35 44.12 30.44 -28.69
C HIS A 35 43.22 29.48 -29.48
N CYS A 36 43.68 29.03 -30.65
CA CYS A 36 42.96 28.00 -31.43
C CYS A 36 42.92 26.67 -30.69
N SER A 37 44.05 26.22 -30.13
CA SER A 37 44.11 24.99 -29.31
C SER A 37 43.18 25.07 -28.09
N HIS A 38 43.21 26.19 -27.36
CA HIS A 38 42.31 26.45 -26.23
C HIS A 38 40.83 26.33 -26.63
N ARG A 39 40.46 26.86 -27.80
CA ARG A 39 39.08 26.77 -28.32
C ARG A 39 38.69 25.33 -28.68
N GLN A 40 39.61 24.55 -29.25
CA GLN A 40 39.37 23.14 -29.57
C GLN A 40 39.18 22.30 -28.29
N GLU A 41 39.91 22.58 -27.22
CA GLU A 41 39.73 21.90 -25.93
C GLU A 41 38.37 22.23 -25.29
N LEU A 42 37.90 23.47 -25.41
CA LEU A 42 36.56 23.86 -24.96
C LEU A 42 35.46 23.15 -25.75
N GLU A 43 35.61 23.03 -27.07
CA GLU A 43 34.69 22.30 -27.95
C GLU A 43 34.64 20.80 -27.58
N ALA A 44 35.81 20.17 -27.43
CA ALA A 44 35.89 18.78 -26.99
C ALA A 44 35.23 18.55 -25.62
N LYS A 45 35.35 19.53 -24.70
CA LYS A 45 34.70 19.44 -23.38
C LYS A 45 33.19 19.61 -23.47
N LEU A 46 32.71 20.50 -24.35
CA LEU A 46 31.28 20.65 -24.58
C LEU A 46 30.68 19.37 -25.17
N ASP A 47 31.36 18.74 -26.13
CA ASP A 47 30.92 17.47 -26.71
C ASP A 47 30.88 16.34 -25.68
N GLU A 48 31.84 16.30 -24.75
CA GLU A 48 31.82 15.37 -23.63
C GLU A 48 30.61 15.60 -22.72
N LEU A 49 30.31 16.86 -22.40
CA LEU A 49 29.14 17.21 -21.58
C LEU A 49 27.82 16.87 -22.29
N LEU A 50 27.74 17.03 -23.61
CA LEU A 50 26.58 16.64 -24.41
C LEU A 50 26.37 15.13 -24.39
N ARG A 51 27.42 14.32 -24.62
CA ARG A 51 27.34 12.86 -24.51
C ARG A 51 26.95 12.39 -23.11
N ASN A 52 27.50 13.03 -22.07
CA ASN A 52 27.14 12.73 -20.69
C ASN A 52 25.67 13.10 -20.41
N ASN A 53 25.16 14.19 -20.99
CA ASN A 53 23.77 14.60 -20.86
C ASN A 53 22.82 13.56 -21.46
N GLU A 54 23.11 13.09 -22.68
CA GLU A 54 22.37 12.02 -23.34
C GLU A 54 22.39 10.72 -22.51
N THR A 55 23.56 10.34 -22.01
CA THR A 55 23.70 9.14 -21.14
C THR A 55 22.85 9.26 -19.87
N VAL A 56 22.83 10.44 -19.23
CA VAL A 56 22.01 10.68 -18.04
C VAL A 56 20.52 10.64 -18.38
N LEU A 57 20.13 11.17 -19.54
CA LEU A 57 18.76 11.12 -20.03
C LEU A 57 18.31 9.66 -20.27
N ASP A 58 19.12 8.87 -20.94
CA ASP A 58 18.85 7.46 -21.22
C ASP A 58 18.74 6.63 -19.93
N GLN A 59 19.65 6.85 -18.97
CA GLN A 59 19.59 6.20 -17.65
C GLN A 59 18.32 6.57 -16.88
N ALA A 60 17.90 7.83 -16.93
CA ALA A 60 16.66 8.29 -16.29
C ALA A 60 15.40 7.71 -16.94
N GLN A 61 15.45 7.40 -18.24
CA GLN A 61 14.35 6.74 -18.96
C GLN A 61 14.34 5.22 -18.78
N ALA A 62 15.51 4.59 -18.65
CA ALA A 62 15.65 3.15 -18.45
C ALA A 62 15.29 2.71 -17.02
N ALA A 63 15.51 3.57 -16.02
CA ALA A 63 15.03 3.34 -14.67
C ALA A 63 13.50 3.46 -14.64
N ASN A 64 12.79 2.32 -14.55
CA ASN A 64 11.34 2.28 -14.40
C ASN A 64 10.95 1.89 -12.97
N PRO A 65 11.14 2.77 -11.96
CA PRO A 65 10.76 2.51 -10.57
C PRO A 65 9.24 2.35 -10.39
N LYS A 66 8.46 2.66 -11.42
CA LYS A 66 6.99 2.54 -11.46
C LYS A 66 6.54 1.10 -11.33
N ASP A 67 7.25 0.15 -11.95
CA ASP A 67 6.81 -1.24 -12.00
C ASP A 67 6.87 -1.91 -10.62
N SER A 68 7.90 -1.60 -9.82
CA SER A 68 8.04 -2.16 -8.46
C SER A 68 7.02 -1.58 -7.47
N ALA A 69 6.72 -0.28 -7.55
CA ALA A 69 5.74 0.35 -6.65
C ALA A 69 4.31 -0.11 -6.97
N LEU A 70 3.98 -0.26 -8.26
CA LEU A 70 2.67 -0.78 -8.69
C LEU A 70 2.49 -2.24 -8.26
N GLN A 71 3.51 -3.08 -8.41
CA GLN A 71 3.47 -4.46 -7.92
C GLN A 71 3.22 -4.56 -6.42
N GLN A 72 3.81 -3.67 -5.60
CA GLN A 72 3.56 -3.64 -4.17
C GLN A 72 2.11 -3.26 -3.83
N ILE A 73 1.51 -2.35 -4.60
CA ILE A 73 0.09 -1.99 -4.46
C ILE A 73 -0.79 -3.19 -4.83
N ASP A 74 -0.51 -3.85 -5.94
CA ASP A 74 -1.27 -5.02 -6.41
C ASP A 74 -1.22 -6.17 -5.40
N GLU A 75 -0.03 -6.43 -4.84
CA GLU A 75 0.15 -7.47 -3.82
C GLU A 75 -0.60 -7.12 -2.52
N TYR A 76 -0.51 -5.86 -2.08
CA TYR A 76 -1.24 -5.40 -0.91
C TYR A 76 -2.76 -5.50 -1.09
N GLU A 77 -3.27 -5.12 -2.27
CA GLU A 77 -4.68 -5.26 -2.62
C GLU A 77 -5.14 -6.72 -2.52
N ALA A 78 -4.40 -7.65 -3.14
CA ALA A 78 -4.71 -9.06 -3.12
C ALA A 78 -4.76 -9.62 -1.68
N GLN A 79 -3.78 -9.26 -0.83
CA GLN A 79 -3.74 -9.68 0.57
C GLN A 79 -4.93 -9.15 1.37
N MET A 80 -5.30 -7.87 1.17
CA MET A 80 -6.44 -7.26 1.86
C MET A 80 -7.76 -7.92 1.48
N ILE A 81 -7.98 -8.20 0.19
CA ILE A 81 -9.16 -8.93 -0.29
C ILE A 81 -9.22 -10.33 0.33
N ALA A 82 -8.09 -11.06 0.36
CA ALA A 82 -8.02 -12.38 0.96
C ALA A 82 -8.42 -12.35 2.44
N LYS A 83 -7.87 -11.40 3.21
CA LYS A 83 -8.17 -11.24 4.64
C LYS A 83 -9.64 -10.90 4.92
N ILE A 84 -10.25 -10.05 4.08
CA ILE A 84 -11.68 -9.73 4.17
C ILE A 84 -12.51 -10.99 3.93
N ARG A 85 -12.19 -11.78 2.90
CA ARG A 85 -12.89 -13.03 2.58
C ARG A 85 -12.79 -14.04 3.72
N GLU A 86 -11.58 -14.27 4.24
CA GLU A 86 -11.33 -15.17 5.37
C GLU A 86 -12.15 -14.74 6.60
N THR A 87 -12.13 -13.45 6.93
CA THR A 87 -12.89 -12.92 8.07
C THR A 87 -14.39 -13.12 7.89
N ALA A 88 -14.91 -12.89 6.68
CA ALA A 88 -16.32 -13.11 6.37
C ALA A 88 -16.71 -14.59 6.46
N ASP A 89 -15.86 -15.51 5.97
CA ASP A 89 -16.11 -16.95 6.07
C ASP A 89 -16.10 -17.44 7.51
N ASN A 90 -15.16 -16.96 8.32
CA ASN A 90 -15.13 -17.25 9.76
C ASN A 90 -16.41 -16.76 10.45
N ALA A 91 -16.90 -15.56 10.11
CA ALA A 91 -18.16 -15.06 10.64
C ALA A 91 -19.37 -15.91 10.20
N ARG A 92 -19.44 -16.31 8.93
CA ARG A 92 -20.50 -17.21 8.42
C ARG A 92 -20.48 -18.54 9.15
N GLN A 93 -19.32 -19.13 9.38
CA GLN A 93 -19.19 -20.39 10.12
C GLN A 93 -19.65 -20.25 11.58
N LYS A 94 -19.34 -19.14 12.25
CA LYS A 94 -19.82 -18.86 13.61
C LYS A 94 -21.35 -18.77 13.65
N VAL A 95 -21.96 -18.06 12.69
CA VAL A 95 -23.42 -17.96 12.59
C VAL A 95 -24.04 -19.35 12.38
N ARG A 96 -23.50 -20.17 11.48
CA ARG A 96 -23.99 -21.54 11.25
C ARG A 96 -23.92 -22.39 12.52
N ARG A 97 -22.82 -22.30 13.27
CA ARG A 97 -22.67 -23.00 14.55
C ARG A 97 -23.73 -22.57 15.55
N ILE A 98 -23.93 -21.26 15.75
CA ILE A 98 -24.97 -20.75 16.66
C ILE A 98 -26.36 -21.28 16.28
N ILE A 99 -26.69 -21.33 14.98
CA ILE A 99 -27.96 -21.90 14.49
C ILE A 99 -28.06 -23.38 14.83
N GLU A 100 -27.01 -24.15 14.57
CA GLU A 100 -27.02 -25.60 14.77
C GLU A 100 -27.06 -25.98 16.25
N ASP A 101 -26.29 -25.27 17.08
CA ASP A 101 -26.29 -25.43 18.53
C ASP A 101 -27.68 -25.14 19.10
N GLY A 102 -28.31 -24.03 18.68
CA GLY A 102 -29.68 -23.69 19.09
C GLY A 102 -30.71 -24.76 18.68
N LYS A 103 -30.60 -25.32 17.47
CA LYS A 103 -31.47 -26.45 17.06
C LYS A 103 -31.26 -27.68 17.92
N ASN A 104 -30.02 -28.00 18.26
CA ASN A 104 -29.69 -29.16 19.09
C ASN A 104 -30.21 -28.98 20.52
N ASP A 105 -30.11 -27.78 21.09
CA ASP A 105 -30.66 -27.46 22.41
C ASP A 105 -32.18 -27.66 22.43
N VAL A 106 -32.90 -27.08 21.47
CA VAL A 106 -34.37 -27.24 21.34
C VAL A 106 -34.73 -28.71 21.17
N LYS A 107 -34.00 -29.45 20.33
CA LYS A 107 -34.24 -30.88 20.13
C LYS A 107 -34.06 -31.66 21.42
N LYS A 108 -33.01 -31.37 22.20
CA LYS A 108 -32.73 -32.04 23.47
C LYS A 108 -33.81 -31.77 24.50
N GLU A 109 -34.22 -30.50 24.67
CA GLU A 109 -35.31 -30.13 25.59
C GLU A 109 -36.63 -30.83 25.21
N LEU A 110 -36.98 -30.87 23.92
CA LEU A 110 -38.18 -31.58 23.46
C LEU A 110 -38.10 -33.10 23.67
N GLN A 111 -36.92 -33.69 23.51
CA GLN A 111 -36.70 -35.12 23.79
C GLN A 111 -36.86 -35.43 25.28
N GLU A 112 -36.34 -34.57 26.17
CA GLU A 112 -36.51 -34.71 27.62
C GLU A 112 -37.99 -34.61 28.02
N ILE A 113 -38.71 -33.62 27.50
CA ILE A 113 -40.16 -33.49 27.72
C ILE A 113 -40.89 -34.75 27.22
N ARG A 114 -40.56 -35.24 26.01
CA ARG A 114 -41.17 -36.45 25.43
C ARG A 114 -40.93 -37.68 26.29
N ASN A 115 -39.70 -37.88 26.77
CA ASN A 115 -39.37 -39.05 27.58
C ASN A 115 -40.13 -39.01 28.92
N GLY A 116 -40.20 -37.84 29.57
CA GLY A 116 -40.99 -37.67 30.79
C GLY A 116 -42.50 -37.92 30.58
N MET A 117 -43.06 -37.50 29.43
CA MET A 117 -44.44 -37.83 29.06
C MET A 117 -44.66 -39.33 28.88
N LEU A 118 -43.73 -40.02 28.22
CA LEU A 118 -43.83 -41.46 27.98
C LEU A 118 -43.73 -42.26 29.27
N GLU A 119 -42.84 -41.87 30.18
CA GLU A 119 -42.69 -42.51 31.50
C GLU A 119 -43.97 -42.36 32.35
N LYS A 120 -44.50 -41.13 32.46
CA LYS A 120 -45.77 -40.89 33.16
C LYS A 120 -46.94 -41.67 32.55
N LYS A 121 -47.00 -41.74 31.21
CA LYS A 121 -48.03 -42.52 30.50
C LYS A 121 -47.89 -44.01 30.74
N GLN A 122 -46.68 -44.56 30.77
CA GLN A 122 -46.44 -45.99 31.02
C GLN A 122 -46.80 -46.41 32.44
N ASN A 123 -46.54 -45.52 33.41
CA ASN A 123 -46.82 -45.77 34.82
C ASN A 123 -48.25 -45.38 35.25
N ASP A 124 -49.06 -44.83 34.34
CA ASP A 124 -50.38 -44.23 34.62
C ASP A 124 -50.32 -43.18 35.76
N ASP A 125 -49.20 -42.48 35.86
CA ASP A 125 -48.84 -41.53 36.94
C ASP A 125 -48.79 -40.09 36.41
N TYR A 126 -49.95 -39.61 35.95
CA TYR A 126 -50.13 -38.25 35.49
C TYR A 126 -51.34 -37.60 36.16
N PHE A 127 -51.14 -36.39 36.68
CA PHE A 127 -52.18 -35.55 37.24
C PHE A 127 -52.33 -34.26 36.44
N GLU A 128 -53.39 -33.49 36.67
CA GLU A 128 -53.66 -32.22 35.99
C GLU A 128 -52.49 -31.24 36.13
N ASN A 129 -51.84 -31.24 37.30
CA ASN A 129 -50.67 -30.41 37.56
C ASN A 129 -49.46 -30.80 36.70
N ASP A 130 -49.27 -32.09 36.42
CA ASP A 130 -48.19 -32.57 35.54
C ASP A 130 -48.44 -32.14 34.10
N LEU A 131 -49.67 -32.31 33.62
CA LEU A 131 -50.05 -31.92 32.26
C LEU A 131 -49.86 -30.41 32.07
N LYS A 132 -50.27 -29.60 33.05
CA LYS A 132 -50.07 -28.15 33.04
C LYS A 132 -48.59 -27.77 33.08
N ALA A 133 -47.77 -28.48 33.86
CA ALA A 133 -46.33 -28.27 33.90
C ALA A 133 -45.65 -28.61 32.56
N ILE A 134 -46.07 -29.69 31.91
CA ILE A 134 -45.60 -30.08 30.57
C ILE A 134 -45.99 -29.04 29.53
N GLU A 135 -47.24 -28.57 29.55
CA GLU A 135 -47.73 -27.53 28.63
C GLU A 135 -46.95 -26.22 28.79
N ASN A 136 -46.70 -25.80 30.03
CA ASN A 136 -45.87 -24.63 30.31
C ASN A 136 -44.45 -24.79 29.77
N LYS A 137 -43.81 -25.94 30.01
CA LYS A 137 -42.48 -26.24 29.47
C LYS A 137 -42.48 -26.21 27.94
N MET A 138 -43.45 -26.81 27.27
CA MET A 138 -43.56 -26.77 25.81
C MET A 138 -43.70 -25.34 25.27
N ASN A 139 -44.52 -24.51 25.92
CA ASN A 139 -44.68 -23.09 25.58
C ASN A 139 -43.36 -22.31 25.75
N ASP A 140 -42.59 -22.61 26.80
CA ASP A 140 -41.29 -21.98 27.03
C ASP A 140 -40.26 -22.37 25.97
N VAL A 141 -40.17 -23.67 25.63
CA VAL A 141 -39.30 -24.14 24.53
C VAL A 141 -39.69 -23.47 23.21
N GLN A 142 -40.98 -23.34 22.92
CA GLN A 142 -41.46 -22.68 21.69
C GLN A 142 -41.06 -21.20 21.63
N LYS A 143 -41.17 -20.47 22.75
CA LYS A 143 -40.73 -19.07 22.83
C LYS A 143 -39.22 -18.93 22.69
N ASN A 144 -38.46 -19.82 23.34
CA ASN A 144 -37.00 -19.83 23.28
C ASN A 144 -36.50 -20.11 21.85
N ALA A 145 -37.11 -21.10 21.17
CA ALA A 145 -36.81 -21.42 19.78
C ALA A 145 -37.06 -20.23 18.83
N ALA A 146 -38.16 -19.49 19.04
CA ALA A 146 -38.46 -18.29 18.26
C ALA A 146 -37.43 -17.16 18.51
N ARG A 147 -36.95 -17.01 19.75
CA ARG A 147 -35.95 -16.00 20.12
C ARG A 147 -34.56 -16.34 19.55
N GLN A 148 -34.18 -17.62 19.53
CA GLN A 148 -32.90 -18.07 18.97
C GLN A 148 -32.76 -17.81 17.46
N GLN A 149 -33.85 -17.57 16.74
CA GLN A 149 -33.82 -17.21 15.32
C GLN A 149 -33.35 -15.75 15.06
N GLN A 150 -33.25 -14.92 16.09
CA GLN A 150 -32.85 -13.51 15.97
C GLN A 150 -31.35 -13.33 16.15
N ILE A 151 -30.56 -13.72 15.14
CA ILE A 151 -29.12 -13.48 15.14
C ILE A 151 -28.83 -12.07 14.61
N LYS A 152 -28.26 -11.21 15.46
CA LYS A 152 -27.80 -9.87 15.07
C LYS A 152 -26.32 -9.90 14.69
N VAL A 153 -26.01 -9.53 13.46
CA VAL A 153 -24.63 -9.33 13.00
C VAL A 153 -24.29 -7.85 13.09
N ILE A 154 -23.16 -7.52 13.73
CA ILE A 154 -22.64 -6.15 13.83
C ILE A 154 -21.40 -6.06 12.94
N LEU A 155 -21.45 -5.21 11.93
CA LEU A 155 -20.32 -4.95 11.03
C LEU A 155 -19.68 -3.61 11.42
N GLN A 156 -18.37 -3.63 11.67
CA GLN A 156 -17.61 -2.42 11.93
C GLN A 156 -17.03 -1.89 10.61
N PRO A 157 -17.25 -0.61 10.26
CA PRO A 157 -16.66 -0.04 9.06
C PRO A 157 -15.17 0.22 9.26
N ILE A 158 -14.40 0.14 8.16
CA ILE A 158 -13.03 0.64 8.13
C ILE A 158 -13.10 2.16 8.22
N GLN A 159 -12.51 2.72 9.28
CA GLN A 159 -12.62 4.14 9.64
C GLN A 159 -11.76 5.07 8.75
N GLN A 160 -10.65 4.57 8.21
CA GLN A 160 -9.67 5.40 7.49
C GLN A 160 -9.06 4.64 6.30
N TRP A 161 -9.68 4.78 5.13
CA TRP A 161 -9.16 4.21 3.88
C TRP A 161 -7.91 4.93 3.38
N ASP A 162 -7.83 6.26 3.62
CA ASP A 162 -6.76 7.12 3.07
C ASP A 162 -5.37 6.86 3.68
N HIS A 163 -5.30 6.12 4.78
CA HIS A 163 -4.03 5.78 5.45
C HIS A 163 -3.53 4.38 5.09
N LEU A 164 -4.25 3.62 4.25
CA LEU A 164 -3.87 2.24 3.91
C LEU A 164 -2.67 2.20 2.94
N ILE A 165 -2.53 3.21 2.06
CA ILE A 165 -1.43 3.32 1.11
C ILE A 165 -0.90 4.76 1.13
N GLN A 166 0.38 4.93 1.42
CA GLN A 166 1.06 6.22 1.40
C GLN A 166 2.11 6.24 0.29
N ILE A 167 2.12 7.32 -0.50
CA ILE A 167 3.06 7.50 -1.60
C ILE A 167 4.00 8.65 -1.26
N GLU A 168 5.26 8.33 -1.01
CA GLU A 168 6.32 9.32 -0.83
C GLU A 168 6.92 9.70 -2.19
N LYS A 169 7.02 11.00 -2.47
CA LYS A 169 7.70 11.48 -3.68
C LYS A 169 9.20 11.61 -3.40
N PRO A 170 10.07 11.13 -4.30
CA PRO A 170 11.51 11.40 -4.16
C PRO A 170 11.78 12.91 -4.23
N VAL A 171 12.81 13.36 -3.51
CA VAL A 171 13.19 14.77 -3.38
C VAL A 171 13.42 15.41 -4.74
N SER A 172 12.61 16.41 -5.08
CA SER A 172 12.75 17.16 -6.33
C SER A 172 14.01 18.03 -6.33
N ILE A 173 14.89 17.87 -7.33
CA ILE A 173 16.05 18.74 -7.54
C ILE A 173 15.55 20.16 -7.86
N ARG A 174 15.82 21.12 -6.96
CA ARG A 174 15.46 22.53 -7.16
C ARG A 174 16.27 23.10 -8.33
N ARG A 175 15.59 23.61 -9.36
CA ARG A 175 16.22 24.35 -10.47
C ARG A 175 16.85 25.64 -9.92
N GLY A 176 18.16 25.63 -9.70
CA GLY A 176 18.94 26.84 -9.48
C GLY A 176 18.98 27.67 -10.75
N ARG A 177 18.10 28.68 -10.86
CA ARG A 177 18.09 29.65 -11.96
C ARG A 177 19.29 30.58 -11.79
N LYS A 178 20.48 30.19 -12.26
CA LYS A 178 21.54 31.18 -12.52
C LYS A 178 21.32 31.72 -13.93
N ARG A 179 20.96 33.00 -14.01
CA ARG A 179 21.00 33.75 -15.26
C ARG A 179 22.43 33.68 -15.78
N PHE A 180 22.59 33.19 -17.00
CA PHE A 180 23.76 33.52 -17.79
C PHE A 180 23.46 34.90 -18.37
N ASP A 181 23.90 35.92 -17.65
CA ASP A 181 24.08 37.27 -18.19
C ASP A 181 25.55 37.39 -18.63
#